data_AF-A0AAE6BQ06-F1
#
_entry.id   AF-A0AAE6BQ06-F1
#
_cell.length_a   1.000
_cell.length_b   1.000
_cell.length_c   1.000
_cell.angle_alpha   90.00
_cell.angle_beta   90.00
_cell.angle_gamma   90.00
#
_symmetry.space_group_name_H-M   'P 1'
#
loop_
_entity.id
_entity.type
_entity.pdbx_description
1 polymer ?
#
loop_
_entity_poly.entity_id
_entity_poly.type
_entity_poly.pdbx_seq_one_letter_code
_entity_poly.pdbx_strand_id
1 'polypeptide(L)'
;MPDDVREQTNTSDLVLHRTKVITILWLVGVIIIVLWCIAADKIPDKLNEWGDFAAGAFSPIAFVWFITAVIMQSYELRQQRLELKLTRREFELNRHVLEAQTKEAERQVDLLEVQTTALRSTFEKAQNDAAFDAGVDFVSSRLRQYPNAWAFGVWRKGTEIHTRGPFALTSNFYDDLTNSMVISKTARHLRGARRTYFNEYEQTILRPKYPHDLARIFDSVKDSTLRLAKLPEEYWLRLRIAELDDLYHYMASIEQYIEWPTEIEPFKLREGEVYGEWEKQAKGNLQNPAQNP
;
A
#
# COMPACT_ATOMS: atom_id res chain seq x y z
N MET A 1 48.39 4.40 10.95
CA MET A 1 48.61 4.14 12.38
C MET A 1 49.16 5.44 12.96
N PRO A 2 48.43 6.13 13.86
CA PRO A 2 48.79 7.47 14.30
C PRO A 2 50.12 7.48 15.07
N ASP A 3 50.93 8.51 14.86
CA ASP A 3 52.32 8.59 15.33
C ASP A 3 52.47 8.51 16.87
N ASP A 4 51.46 8.96 17.62
CA ASP A 4 51.43 8.93 19.11
C ASP A 4 51.45 7.49 19.67
N VAL A 5 50.90 6.51 18.95
CA VAL A 5 50.89 5.09 19.38
C VAL A 5 52.29 4.47 19.23
N ARG A 6 53.03 4.84 18.17
CA ARG A 6 54.40 4.36 17.94
C ARG A 6 55.39 4.94 18.94
N GLU A 7 55.18 6.19 19.34
CA GLU A 7 56.03 6.85 20.34
C GLU A 7 55.85 6.21 21.74
N GLN A 8 54.63 5.75 22.06
CA GLN A 8 54.34 5.16 23.37
C GLN A 8 54.84 3.72 23.54
N THR A 9 54.72 2.84 22.53
CA THR A 9 55.29 1.48 22.63
C THR A 9 56.80 1.52 22.87
N ASN A 10 57.49 2.48 22.23
CA ASN A 10 58.92 2.67 22.40
C ASN A 10 59.29 3.15 23.81
N THR A 11 58.42 3.89 24.50
CA THR A 11 58.70 4.37 25.86
C THR A 11 58.42 3.32 26.94
N SER A 12 57.36 2.52 26.82
CA SER A 12 57.10 1.40 27.74
C SER A 12 58.19 0.33 27.65
N ASP A 13 58.62 0.00 26.43
CA ASP A 13 59.68 -0.98 26.20
C ASP A 13 61.04 -0.48 26.73
N LEU A 14 61.30 0.82 26.59
CA LEU A 14 62.52 1.45 27.11
C LEU A 14 62.55 1.49 28.64
N VAL A 15 61.44 1.79 29.30
CA VAL A 15 61.33 1.76 30.77
C VAL A 15 61.53 0.33 31.28
N LEU A 16 60.85 -0.65 30.67
CA LEU A 16 61.00 -2.06 31.05
C LEU A 16 62.42 -2.58 30.84
N HIS A 17 63.08 -2.20 29.75
CA HIS A 17 64.47 -2.59 29.47
C HIS A 17 65.43 -2.01 30.51
N ARG A 18 65.29 -0.72 30.86
CA ARG A 18 66.11 -0.06 31.89
C ARG A 18 65.92 -0.70 33.27
N THR A 19 64.68 -0.99 33.66
CA THR A 19 64.34 -1.68 34.90
C THR A 19 64.97 -3.07 34.97
N LYS A 20 64.95 -3.84 33.88
CA LYS A 20 65.63 -5.14 33.78
C LYS A 20 67.14 -5.02 33.98
N VAL A 21 67.79 -4.06 33.34
CA VAL A 21 69.25 -3.85 33.46
C VAL A 21 69.63 -3.48 34.90
N ILE A 22 68.88 -2.58 35.54
CA ILE A 22 69.13 -2.15 36.93
C ILE A 22 68.97 -3.32 37.91
N THR A 23 67.92 -4.14 37.74
CA THR A 23 67.66 -5.29 38.61
C THR A 23 68.68 -6.41 38.44
N ILE A 24 69.13 -6.68 37.22
CA ILE A 24 70.22 -7.63 36.95
C ILE A 24 71.53 -7.15 37.60
N LEU A 25 71.90 -5.88 37.41
CA LEU A 25 73.11 -5.30 37.99
C LEU A 25 73.08 -5.36 39.52
N TRP A 26 71.93 -5.06 40.12
CA TRP A 26 71.72 -5.16 41.56
C TRP A 26 71.88 -6.59 42.08
N LEU A 27 71.26 -7.58 41.43
CA LEU A 27 71.38 -8.99 41.80
C LEU A 27 72.83 -9.48 41.69
N VAL A 28 73.56 -9.09 40.64
CA VAL A 28 74.98 -9.40 40.49
C VAL A 28 75.80 -8.79 41.64
N GLY A 29 75.53 -7.54 42.02
CA GLY A 29 76.17 -6.89 43.17
C GLY A 29 75.92 -7.62 44.48
N VAL A 30 74.66 -8.04 44.74
CA VAL A 30 74.30 -8.83 45.92
C VAL A 30 75.03 -10.19 45.92
N ILE A 31 75.07 -10.88 44.78
CA ILE A 31 75.79 -12.17 44.64
C ILE A 31 77.28 -12.00 44.94
N ILE A 32 77.93 -10.94 44.43
CA ILE A 32 79.34 -10.65 44.70
C ILE A 32 79.56 -10.41 46.21
N ILE A 33 78.68 -9.65 46.87
CA ILE A 33 78.75 -9.39 48.32
C ILE A 33 78.60 -10.70 49.10
N VAL A 34 77.64 -11.55 48.74
CA VAL A 34 77.43 -12.86 49.39
C VAL A 34 78.66 -13.75 49.23
N LEU A 35 79.20 -13.87 48.00
CA LEU A 35 80.43 -14.65 47.74
C LEU A 35 81.62 -14.12 48.53
N TRP A 36 81.72 -12.80 48.69
CA TRP A 36 82.77 -12.17 49.48
C TRP A 36 82.61 -12.43 50.99
N CYS A 37 81.39 -12.38 51.52
CA CYS A 37 81.11 -12.72 52.92
C CYS A 37 81.39 -14.20 53.23
N ILE A 38 81.08 -15.11 52.30
CA ILE A 38 81.42 -16.54 52.40
C ILE A 38 82.94 -16.74 52.38
N ALA A 39 83.64 -16.08 51.46
CA ALA A 39 85.11 -16.15 51.38
C ALA A 39 85.81 -15.53 52.61
N ALA A 40 85.15 -14.60 53.30
CA ALA A 40 85.64 -13.94 54.51
C ALA A 40 85.22 -14.64 55.82
N ASP A 41 84.53 -15.80 55.76
CA ASP A 41 84.01 -16.56 56.91
C ASP A 41 83.11 -15.73 57.84
N LYS A 42 82.39 -14.74 57.28
CA LYS A 42 81.46 -13.84 57.98
C LYS A 42 80.02 -14.22 57.65
N ILE A 43 79.69 -15.48 57.85
CA ILE A 43 78.36 -16.00 57.57
C ILE A 43 77.51 -15.85 58.85
N PRO A 44 76.28 -15.32 58.78
CA PRO A 44 75.44 -15.17 59.96
C PRO A 44 75.04 -16.54 60.55
N ASP A 45 75.32 -16.72 61.84
CA ASP A 45 75.06 -17.97 62.58
C ASP A 45 73.58 -18.16 62.95
N LYS A 46 72.75 -17.12 62.78
CA LYS A 46 71.33 -17.11 63.15
C LYS A 46 70.43 -16.96 61.94
N LEU A 47 69.34 -17.76 61.92
CA LEU A 47 68.34 -17.72 60.86
C LEU A 47 67.66 -16.34 60.70
N ASN A 48 67.53 -15.57 61.78
CA ASN A 48 66.92 -14.23 61.73
C ASN A 48 67.75 -13.23 60.92
N GLU A 49 69.08 -13.32 60.99
CA GLU A 49 70.00 -12.41 60.28
C GLU A 49 69.99 -12.67 58.76
N TRP A 50 69.73 -13.91 58.35
CA TRP A 50 69.44 -14.25 56.95
C TRP A 50 68.14 -13.62 56.45
N GLY A 51 67.11 -13.54 57.30
CA GLY A 51 65.85 -12.86 57.01
C GLY A 51 66.05 -11.36 56.80
N ASP A 52 66.81 -10.70 57.68
CA ASP A 52 67.10 -9.26 57.60
C ASP A 52 67.95 -8.92 56.36
N PHE A 53 68.93 -9.77 56.02
CA PHE A 53 69.71 -9.64 54.79
C PHE A 53 68.84 -9.78 53.54
N ALA A 54 67.99 -10.81 53.49
CA ALA A 54 67.08 -11.02 52.37
C ALA A 54 66.10 -9.85 52.22
N ALA A 55 65.51 -9.37 53.32
CA ALA A 55 64.62 -8.22 53.31
C ALA A 55 65.33 -6.95 52.79
N GLY A 56 66.57 -6.72 53.21
CA GLY A 56 67.40 -5.61 52.72
C GLY A 56 67.77 -5.73 51.24
N ALA A 57 68.09 -6.94 50.75
CA ALA A 57 68.46 -7.18 49.36
C ALA A 57 67.26 -7.09 48.39
N PHE A 58 66.07 -7.54 48.80
CA PHE A 58 64.86 -7.55 47.96
C PHE A 58 64.08 -6.23 47.99
N SER A 59 64.18 -5.43 49.05
CA SER A 59 63.40 -4.19 49.19
C SER A 59 63.63 -3.18 48.04
N PRO A 60 64.87 -2.86 47.60
CA PRO A 60 65.11 -1.96 46.47
C PRO A 60 64.58 -2.50 45.13
N ILE A 61 64.66 -3.82 44.93
CA ILE A 61 64.15 -4.47 43.71
C ILE A 61 62.63 -4.34 43.64
N ALA A 62 61.94 -4.64 44.74
CA ALA A 62 60.49 -4.52 44.82
C ALA A 62 60.04 -3.06 44.57
N PHE A 63 60.77 -2.09 45.10
CA PHE A 63 60.47 -0.68 44.91
C PHE A 63 60.63 -0.21 43.46
N VAL A 64 61.69 -0.64 42.77
CA VAL A 64 61.92 -0.33 41.36
C VAL A 64 60.81 -0.91 40.48
N TRP A 65 60.41 -2.16 40.71
CA TRP A 65 59.30 -2.79 39.99
C TRP A 65 57.95 -2.11 40.28
N PHE A 66 57.72 -1.68 41.52
CA PHE A 66 56.52 -0.93 41.90
C PHE A 66 56.39 0.39 41.14
N ILE A 67 57.47 1.19 41.07
CA ILE A 67 57.47 2.45 40.30
C ILE A 67 57.22 2.18 38.81
N THR A 68 57.86 1.16 38.23
CA THR A 68 57.62 0.78 36.84
C THR A 68 56.17 0.40 36.60
N ALA A 69 55.54 -0.36 37.48
CA ALA A 69 54.13 -0.72 37.38
C ALA A 69 53.21 0.51 37.43
N VAL A 70 53.46 1.47 38.33
CA VAL A 70 52.68 2.73 38.43
C VAL A 70 52.83 3.57 37.15
N ILE A 71 54.05 3.68 36.62
CA ILE A 71 54.30 4.40 35.36
C ILE A 71 53.55 3.73 34.21
N MET A 72 53.66 2.41 34.07
CA MET A 72 52.96 1.65 33.03
C MET A 72 51.43 1.81 33.14
N GLN A 73 50.89 1.66 34.35
CA GLN A 73 49.46 1.86 34.62
C GLN A 73 49.00 3.27 34.26
N SER A 74 49.82 4.30 34.49
CA SER A 74 49.49 5.68 34.12
C SER A 74 49.39 5.88 32.60
N TYR A 75 50.24 5.21 31.83
CA TYR A 75 50.20 5.23 30.36
C TYR A 75 48.96 4.51 29.82
N GLU A 76 48.64 3.33 30.34
CA GLU A 76 47.44 2.57 29.97
C GLU A 76 46.17 3.40 30.22
N LEU A 77 46.06 4.04 31.39
CA LEU A 77 44.92 4.92 31.71
C LEU A 77 44.83 6.13 30.77
N ARG A 78 45.97 6.68 30.33
CA ARG A 78 45.98 7.78 29.35
C ARG A 78 45.48 7.31 27.98
N GLN A 79 45.91 6.13 27.52
CA GLN A 79 45.45 5.54 26.26
C GLN A 79 43.95 5.23 26.30
N GLN A 80 43.46 4.61 27.38
CA GLN A 80 42.03 4.37 27.58
C GLN A 80 41.21 5.67 27.53
N ARG A 81 41.71 6.76 28.11
CA ARG A 81 41.04 8.07 28.02
C ARG A 81 41.02 8.63 26.60
N LEU A 82 42.05 8.39 25.79
CA LEU A 82 42.09 8.81 24.39
C LEU A 82 41.13 7.98 23.54
N GLU A 83 41.13 6.66 23.71
CA GLU A 83 40.18 5.77 23.05
C GLU A 83 38.74 6.14 23.39
N LEU A 84 38.41 6.34 24.67
CA LEU A 84 37.08 6.79 25.09
C LEU A 84 36.68 8.13 24.46
N LYS A 85 37.61 9.08 24.31
CA LYS A 85 37.34 10.35 23.62
C LYS A 85 37.06 10.15 22.14
N LEU A 86 37.80 9.28 21.47
CA LEU A 86 37.55 8.93 20.06
C LEU A 86 36.20 8.24 19.90
N THR A 87 35.91 7.24 20.73
CA THR A 87 34.63 6.53 20.75
C THR A 87 33.45 7.48 20.98
N ARG A 88 33.58 8.47 21.87
CA ARG A 88 32.54 9.49 22.07
C ARG A 88 32.30 10.33 20.81
N ARG A 89 33.35 10.74 20.11
CA ARG A 89 33.21 11.48 18.83
C ARG A 89 32.54 10.63 17.76
N GLU A 90 32.91 9.36 17.64
CA GLU A 90 32.25 8.42 16.72
C GLU A 90 30.77 8.24 17.07
N PHE A 91 30.41 8.16 18.36
CA PHE A 91 29.01 8.11 18.78
C PHE A 91 28.24 9.40 18.46
N GLU A 92 28.85 10.57 18.62
CA GLU A 92 28.24 11.85 18.22
C GLU A 92 27.97 11.91 16.72
N LEU A 93 28.96 11.50 15.90
CA LEU A 93 28.80 11.40 14.44
C LEU A 93 27.70 10.41 14.04
N ASN A 94 27.68 9.23 14.67
CA ASN A 94 26.63 8.22 14.44
C ASN A 94 25.25 8.75 14.83
N ARG A 95 25.13 9.52 15.90
CA ARG A 95 23.86 10.13 16.29
C ARG A 95 23.35 11.08 15.22
N HIS A 96 24.22 11.92 14.65
CA HIS A 96 23.85 12.81 13.54
C HIS A 96 23.41 12.05 12.28
N VAL A 97 24.09 10.95 11.94
CA VAL A 97 23.68 10.10 10.81
C VAL A 97 22.32 9.46 11.08
N LEU A 98 22.09 8.96 12.29
CA LEU A 98 20.79 8.39 12.70
C LEU A 98 19.68 9.44 12.64
N GLU A 99 19.90 10.66 13.15
CA GLU A 99 18.95 11.77 13.06
C GLU A 99 18.61 12.13 11.60
N ALA A 100 19.60 12.10 10.70
CA ALA A 100 19.38 12.32 9.28
C ALA A 100 18.59 11.17 8.63
N GLN A 101 18.89 9.92 9.00
CA GLN A 101 18.17 8.74 8.53
C GLN A 101 16.72 8.70 9.02
N THR A 102 16.46 9.06 10.28
CA THR A 102 15.07 9.13 10.80
C THR A 102 14.27 10.18 10.06
N LYS A 103 14.85 11.36 9.81
CA LYS A 103 14.18 12.41 9.04
C LYS A 103 13.88 11.99 7.61
N GLU A 104 14.78 11.22 6.99
CA GLU A 104 14.55 10.69 5.65
C GLU A 104 13.50 9.57 5.64
N ALA A 105 13.48 8.72 6.67
CA ALA A 105 12.46 7.71 6.86
C ALA A 105 11.07 8.34 7.03
N GLU A 106 10.94 9.43 7.80
CA GLU A 106 9.69 10.18 7.94
C GLU A 106 9.18 10.70 6.58
N ARG A 107 10.06 11.32 5.79
CA ARG A 107 9.71 11.76 4.43
C ARG A 107 9.28 10.62 3.51
N GLN A 108 9.89 9.45 3.65
CA GLN A 108 9.49 8.26 2.90
C GLN A 108 8.10 7.78 3.30
N VAL A 109 7.75 7.84 4.59
CA VAL A 109 6.40 7.49 5.06
C VAL A 109 5.35 8.44 4.44
N ASP A 110 5.61 9.75 4.45
CA ASP A 110 4.71 10.74 3.83
C ASP A 110 4.52 10.47 2.32
N LEU A 111 5.61 10.16 1.61
CA LEU A 111 5.57 9.84 0.19
C LEU A 111 4.79 8.55 -0.08
N LEU A 112 4.97 7.53 0.76
CA LEU A 112 4.24 6.26 0.66
C LEU A 112 2.74 6.46 0.90
N GLU A 113 2.34 7.36 1.80
CA GLU A 113 0.93 7.68 2.04
C GLU A 113 0.29 8.30 0.80
N VAL A 114 0.96 9.28 0.17
CA VAL A 114 0.50 9.91 -1.07
C VAL A 114 0.41 8.88 -2.21
N GLN A 115 1.43 8.02 -2.37
CA GLN A 115 1.42 6.97 -3.39
C GLN A 115 0.32 5.95 -3.15
N THR A 116 0.10 5.53 -1.90
CA THR A 116 -0.93 4.56 -1.53
C THR A 116 -2.32 5.12 -1.81
N THR A 117 -2.55 6.40 -1.49
CA THR A 117 -3.82 7.09 -1.76
C THR A 117 -4.08 7.20 -3.26
N ALA A 118 -3.05 7.59 -4.05
CA ALA A 118 -3.16 7.65 -5.51
C ALA A 118 -3.41 6.27 -6.13
N LEU A 119 -2.72 5.23 -5.66
CA LEU A 119 -2.95 3.86 -6.12
C LEU A 119 -4.39 3.43 -5.80
N ARG A 120 -4.86 3.67 -4.57
CA ARG A 120 -6.22 3.32 -4.17
C ARG A 120 -7.26 3.98 -5.07
N SER A 121 -7.14 5.28 -5.34
CA SER A 121 -8.08 5.97 -6.23
C SER A 121 -8.02 5.43 -7.67
N THR A 122 -6.84 5.07 -8.18
CA THR A 122 -6.72 4.42 -9.51
C THR A 122 -7.37 3.04 -9.55
N PHE A 123 -7.24 2.25 -8.48
CA PHE A 123 -7.89 0.93 -8.38
C PHE A 123 -9.41 1.04 -8.28
N GLU A 124 -9.91 1.99 -7.49
CA GLU A 124 -11.35 2.24 -7.36
C GLU A 124 -11.95 2.69 -8.71
N LYS A 125 -11.28 3.61 -9.42
CA LYS A 125 -11.69 4.03 -10.76
C LYS A 125 -11.67 2.86 -11.76
N ALA A 126 -10.62 2.06 -11.78
CA ALA A 126 -10.53 0.90 -12.67
C ALA A 126 -11.64 -0.13 -12.40
N GLN A 127 -12.01 -0.35 -11.13
CA GLN A 127 -13.13 -1.21 -10.77
C GLN A 127 -14.47 -0.64 -11.24
N ASN A 128 -14.70 0.66 -11.07
CA ASN A 128 -15.92 1.32 -11.53
C ASN A 128 -16.02 1.33 -13.07
N ASP A 129 -14.92 1.54 -13.77
CA ASP A 129 -14.83 1.43 -15.23
C ASP A 129 -15.20 0.02 -15.70
N ALA A 130 -14.59 -1.01 -15.11
CA ALA A 130 -14.90 -2.40 -15.44
C ALA A 130 -16.37 -2.75 -15.15
N ALA A 131 -16.93 -2.26 -14.04
CA ALA A 131 -18.34 -2.45 -13.72
C ALA A 131 -19.27 -1.76 -14.72
N PHE A 132 -18.91 -0.56 -15.17
CA PHE A 132 -19.65 0.18 -16.20
C PHE A 132 -19.66 -0.58 -17.53
N ASP A 133 -18.48 -0.97 -18.02
CA ASP A 133 -18.33 -1.64 -19.30
C ASP A 133 -19.04 -3.00 -19.28
N ALA A 134 -18.93 -3.76 -18.19
CA ALA A 134 -19.66 -5.03 -18.02
C ALA A 134 -21.19 -4.83 -18.05
N GLY A 135 -21.70 -3.76 -17.46
CA GLY A 135 -23.12 -3.43 -17.48
C GLY A 135 -23.64 -3.10 -18.89
N VAL A 136 -22.87 -2.30 -19.64
CA VAL A 136 -23.16 -1.94 -21.04
C VAL A 136 -23.10 -3.18 -21.95
N ASP A 137 -22.07 -4.00 -21.79
CA ASP A 137 -21.88 -5.22 -22.56
C ASP A 137 -23.00 -6.22 -22.30
N PHE A 138 -23.41 -6.37 -21.03
CA PHE A 138 -24.51 -7.25 -20.67
C PHE A 138 -25.81 -6.85 -21.39
N VAL A 139 -26.22 -5.57 -21.31
CA VAL A 139 -27.42 -5.08 -22.00
C VAL A 139 -27.30 -5.24 -23.52
N SER A 140 -26.16 -4.84 -24.08
CA SER A 140 -25.92 -4.90 -25.53
C SER A 140 -25.98 -6.33 -26.06
N SER A 141 -25.44 -7.29 -25.29
CA SER A 141 -25.51 -8.71 -25.65
C SER A 141 -26.95 -9.22 -25.69
N ARG A 142 -27.80 -8.82 -24.73
CA ARG A 142 -29.23 -9.23 -24.69
C ARG A 142 -30.02 -8.63 -25.83
N LEU A 143 -29.79 -7.36 -26.13
CA LEU A 143 -30.42 -6.69 -27.27
C LEU A 143 -30.07 -7.38 -28.60
N ARG A 144 -28.79 -7.72 -28.81
CA ARG A 144 -28.34 -8.45 -30.00
C ARG A 144 -28.86 -9.89 -30.07
N GLN A 145 -28.95 -10.55 -28.93
CA GLN A 145 -29.38 -11.95 -28.87
C GLN A 145 -30.87 -12.09 -29.22
N TYR A 146 -31.67 -11.10 -28.87
CA TYR A 146 -33.14 -11.17 -28.96
C TYR A 146 -33.76 -10.00 -29.73
N PRO A 147 -33.36 -9.71 -30.99
CA PRO A 147 -33.92 -8.59 -31.75
C PRO A 147 -35.42 -8.76 -32.01
N ASN A 148 -35.87 -10.01 -32.16
CA ASN A 148 -37.27 -10.35 -32.39
C ASN A 148 -38.17 -10.18 -31.16
N ALA A 149 -37.60 -10.02 -29.95
CA ALA A 149 -38.36 -9.83 -28.72
C ALA A 149 -39.26 -8.59 -28.77
N TRP A 150 -38.89 -7.61 -29.57
CA TRP A 150 -39.66 -6.39 -29.79
C TRP A 150 -40.84 -6.54 -30.76
N ALA A 151 -41.15 -7.75 -31.21
CA ALA A 151 -42.34 -8.03 -32.00
C ALA A 151 -43.58 -8.13 -31.11
N PHE A 152 -44.49 -7.16 -31.24
CA PHE A 152 -45.78 -7.14 -30.56
C PHE A 152 -46.93 -7.38 -31.54
N GLY A 153 -47.93 -8.14 -31.11
CA GLY A 153 -49.28 -8.04 -31.65
C GLY A 153 -49.98 -6.83 -31.03
N VAL A 154 -50.66 -6.01 -31.84
CA VAL A 154 -51.43 -4.86 -31.37
C VAL A 154 -52.91 -5.25 -31.34
N TRP A 155 -53.53 -5.16 -30.18
CA TRP A 155 -54.89 -5.61 -29.94
C TRP A 155 -55.82 -4.45 -29.61
N ARG A 156 -57.00 -4.42 -30.23
CA ARG A 156 -58.06 -3.45 -29.93
C ARG A 156 -59.36 -4.21 -29.69
N LYS A 157 -59.97 -4.04 -28.52
CA LYS A 157 -61.23 -4.71 -28.12
C LYS A 157 -61.23 -6.23 -28.36
N GLY A 158 -60.11 -6.90 -28.09
CA GLY A 158 -59.99 -8.36 -28.23
C GLY A 158 -59.68 -8.86 -29.65
N THR A 159 -59.50 -7.97 -30.63
CA THR A 159 -59.06 -8.34 -31.98
C THR A 159 -57.66 -7.83 -32.27
N GLU A 160 -56.80 -8.69 -32.82
CA GLU A 160 -55.48 -8.29 -33.31
C GLU A 160 -55.64 -7.46 -34.58
N ILE A 161 -55.25 -6.19 -34.51
CA ILE A 161 -55.30 -5.25 -35.64
C ILE A 161 -53.98 -5.22 -36.41
N HIS A 162 -52.85 -5.50 -35.74
CA HIS A 162 -51.55 -5.58 -36.39
C HIS A 162 -50.72 -6.72 -35.80
N THR A 163 -50.22 -7.58 -36.70
CA THR A 163 -49.38 -8.73 -36.37
C THR A 163 -47.93 -8.33 -36.04
N ARG A 164 -47.49 -7.13 -36.40
CA ARG A 164 -46.15 -6.62 -36.08
C ARG A 164 -46.27 -5.13 -35.77
N GLY A 165 -46.28 -4.81 -34.47
CA GLY A 165 -46.41 -3.45 -33.97
C GLY A 165 -45.20 -2.55 -34.26
N PRO A 166 -45.30 -1.25 -33.91
CA PRO A 166 -44.31 -0.23 -34.29
C PRO A 166 -42.91 -0.42 -33.68
N PHE A 167 -42.79 -1.25 -32.64
CA PHE A 167 -41.54 -1.52 -31.93
C PHE A 167 -40.69 -2.63 -32.58
N ALA A 168 -41.19 -3.32 -33.60
CA ALA A 168 -40.50 -4.50 -34.10
C ALA A 168 -39.20 -4.16 -34.83
N LEU A 169 -38.12 -4.82 -34.43
CA LEU A 169 -36.79 -4.67 -35.04
C LEU A 169 -36.60 -5.63 -36.21
N THR A 170 -35.74 -5.27 -37.15
CA THR A 170 -35.26 -6.15 -38.23
C THR A 170 -34.13 -7.06 -37.73
N SER A 171 -33.87 -8.17 -38.41
CA SER A 171 -32.81 -9.12 -38.01
C SER A 171 -31.40 -8.50 -38.10
N ASN A 172 -31.19 -7.59 -39.04
CA ASN A 172 -29.94 -6.84 -39.25
C ASN A 172 -29.88 -5.52 -38.47
N PHE A 173 -30.79 -5.31 -37.51
CA PHE A 173 -30.92 -4.00 -36.84
C PHE A 173 -29.64 -3.60 -36.09
N TYR A 174 -28.81 -4.56 -35.67
CA TYR A 174 -27.59 -4.33 -34.88
C TYR A 174 -26.28 -4.60 -35.62
N ASP A 175 -26.34 -4.83 -36.93
CA ASP A 175 -25.16 -5.13 -37.75
C ASP A 175 -24.17 -3.96 -37.70
N ASP A 176 -22.88 -4.30 -37.56
CA ASP A 176 -21.74 -3.38 -37.54
C ASP A 176 -21.73 -2.28 -36.45
N LEU A 177 -22.57 -2.42 -35.41
CA LEU A 177 -22.57 -1.48 -34.29
C LEU A 177 -21.56 -1.89 -33.21
N THR A 178 -21.06 -0.92 -32.44
CA THR A 178 -20.40 -1.19 -31.15
C THR A 178 -21.46 -1.41 -30.05
N ASN A 179 -21.06 -1.94 -28.89
CA ASN A 179 -22.00 -2.22 -27.78
C ASN A 179 -22.72 -0.96 -27.30
N SER A 180 -22.01 0.15 -27.09
CA SER A 180 -22.65 1.43 -26.73
C SER A 180 -23.62 1.95 -27.80
N MET A 181 -23.37 1.68 -29.09
CA MET A 181 -24.26 2.06 -30.18
C MET A 181 -25.53 1.20 -30.27
N VAL A 182 -25.49 -0.04 -29.79
CA VAL A 182 -26.67 -0.92 -29.73
C VAL A 182 -27.72 -0.33 -28.80
N ILE A 183 -27.30 0.15 -27.62
CA ILE A 183 -28.19 0.72 -26.61
C ILE A 183 -28.84 1.99 -27.15
N SER A 184 -28.04 2.97 -27.59
CA SER A 184 -28.54 4.24 -28.14
C SER A 184 -29.41 4.07 -29.39
N LYS A 185 -29.05 3.16 -30.31
CA LYS A 185 -29.91 2.88 -31.47
C LYS A 185 -31.26 2.29 -31.04
N THR A 186 -31.26 1.41 -30.03
CA THR A 186 -32.50 0.85 -29.46
C THR A 186 -33.32 1.94 -28.79
N ALA A 187 -32.72 2.77 -27.92
CA ALA A 187 -33.40 3.86 -27.24
C ALA A 187 -34.06 4.83 -28.24
N ARG A 188 -33.33 5.23 -29.28
CA ARG A 188 -33.85 6.08 -30.37
C ARG A 188 -35.00 5.42 -31.13
N HIS A 189 -34.89 4.13 -31.42
CA HIS A 189 -35.97 3.39 -32.09
C HIS A 189 -37.21 3.34 -31.21
N LEU A 190 -37.08 2.97 -29.93
CA LEU A 190 -38.21 2.93 -28.99
C LEU A 190 -38.85 4.30 -28.80
N ARG A 191 -38.07 5.38 -28.74
CA ARG A 191 -38.57 6.76 -28.71
C ARG A 191 -39.48 7.05 -29.92
N GLY A 192 -39.03 6.70 -31.11
CA GLY A 192 -39.79 6.86 -32.35
C GLY A 192 -41.05 5.99 -32.39
N ALA A 193 -40.88 4.69 -32.12
CA ALA A 193 -41.96 3.72 -32.10
C ALA A 193 -43.04 4.05 -31.06
N ARG A 194 -42.64 4.56 -29.89
CA ARG A 194 -43.53 5.07 -28.85
C ARG A 194 -44.38 6.23 -29.36
N ARG A 195 -43.76 7.21 -30.03
CA ARG A 195 -44.50 8.35 -30.62
C ARG A 195 -45.53 7.87 -31.64
N THR A 196 -45.16 6.93 -32.52
CA THR A 196 -46.09 6.31 -33.48
C THR A 196 -47.21 5.57 -32.76
N TYR A 197 -46.88 4.79 -31.73
CA TYR A 197 -47.84 4.05 -30.91
C TYR A 197 -48.91 4.96 -30.32
N PHE A 198 -48.51 6.06 -29.67
CA PHE A 198 -49.44 7.01 -29.07
C PHE A 198 -50.34 7.72 -30.09
N ASN A 199 -49.82 8.00 -31.28
CA ASN A 199 -50.58 8.74 -32.29
C ASN A 199 -51.58 7.85 -33.05
N GLU A 200 -51.22 6.60 -33.33
CA GLU A 200 -51.99 5.74 -34.25
C GLU A 200 -52.77 4.62 -33.53
N TYR A 201 -52.33 4.24 -32.33
CA TYR A 201 -52.79 3.04 -31.64
C TYR A 201 -53.36 3.34 -30.25
N GLU A 202 -54.01 4.51 -30.09
CA GLU A 202 -54.70 4.87 -28.86
C GLU A 202 -55.68 3.76 -28.42
N GLN A 203 -55.72 3.48 -27.11
CA GLN A 203 -56.56 2.45 -26.47
C GLN A 203 -56.33 1.01 -26.99
N THR A 204 -55.10 0.70 -27.42
CA THR A 204 -54.71 -0.67 -27.78
C THR A 204 -53.88 -1.31 -26.67
N ILE A 205 -53.73 -2.63 -26.74
CA ILE A 205 -52.89 -3.42 -25.84
C ILE A 205 -51.80 -4.09 -26.67
N LEU A 206 -50.58 -4.11 -26.15
CA LEU A 206 -49.45 -4.78 -26.75
C LEU A 206 -49.30 -6.18 -26.16
N ARG A 207 -49.30 -7.20 -27.01
CA ARG A 207 -48.99 -8.58 -26.61
C ARG A 207 -47.66 -9.02 -27.22
N PRO A 208 -46.62 -9.30 -26.42
CA PRO A 208 -45.32 -9.70 -26.93
C PRO A 208 -45.42 -11.09 -27.54
N LYS A 209 -44.86 -11.27 -28.74
CA LYS A 209 -44.79 -12.60 -29.38
C LYS A 209 -43.77 -13.53 -28.72
N TYR A 210 -42.71 -12.94 -28.15
CA TYR A 210 -41.62 -13.64 -27.48
C TYR A 210 -41.48 -13.09 -26.06
N PRO A 211 -42.43 -13.41 -25.17
CA PRO A 211 -42.52 -12.76 -23.87
C PRO A 211 -41.31 -13.05 -22.97
N HIS A 212 -40.77 -14.28 -22.99
CA HIS A 212 -39.57 -14.62 -22.20
C HIS A 212 -38.30 -13.89 -22.67
N ASP A 213 -38.15 -13.69 -23.97
CA ASP A 213 -36.99 -12.98 -24.52
C ASP A 213 -37.08 -11.49 -24.22
N LEU A 214 -38.29 -10.92 -24.30
CA LEU A 214 -38.53 -9.54 -23.91
C LEU A 214 -38.29 -9.34 -22.42
N ALA A 215 -38.77 -10.25 -21.58
CA ALA A 215 -38.52 -10.27 -20.14
C ALA A 215 -37.01 -10.22 -19.82
N ARG A 216 -36.19 -11.05 -20.49
CA ARG A 216 -34.73 -11.03 -20.31
C ARG A 216 -34.08 -9.70 -20.68
N ILE A 217 -34.59 -9.01 -21.70
CA ILE A 217 -34.13 -7.66 -22.04
C ILE A 217 -34.50 -6.68 -20.93
N PHE A 218 -35.76 -6.70 -20.46
CA PHE A 218 -36.24 -5.87 -19.35
C PHE A 218 -35.41 -6.03 -18.09
N ASP A 219 -35.15 -7.27 -17.66
CA ASP A 219 -34.26 -7.56 -16.53
C ASP A 219 -32.87 -7.00 -16.74
N SER A 220 -32.27 -7.24 -17.91
CA SER A 220 -30.90 -6.78 -18.16
C SER A 220 -30.76 -5.27 -18.11
N VAL A 221 -31.74 -4.54 -18.66
CA VAL A 221 -31.76 -3.08 -18.63
C VAL A 221 -32.02 -2.59 -17.22
N LYS A 222 -32.97 -3.18 -16.49
CA LYS A 222 -33.26 -2.83 -15.10
C LYS A 222 -32.05 -3.03 -14.20
N ASP A 223 -31.48 -4.23 -14.19
CA ASP A 223 -30.37 -4.60 -13.32
C ASP A 223 -29.12 -3.79 -13.63
N SER A 224 -28.77 -3.63 -14.91
CA SER A 224 -27.62 -2.81 -15.30
C SER A 224 -27.86 -1.34 -14.93
N THR A 225 -29.00 -0.75 -15.26
CA THR A 225 -29.26 0.66 -14.95
C THR A 225 -29.26 0.93 -13.45
N LEU A 226 -29.92 0.08 -12.64
CA LEU A 226 -29.94 0.24 -11.17
C LEU A 226 -28.58 0.00 -10.54
N ARG A 227 -27.76 -0.92 -11.09
CA ARG A 227 -26.39 -1.14 -10.61
C ARG A 227 -25.48 0.03 -10.96
N LEU A 228 -25.58 0.55 -12.18
CA LEU A 228 -24.76 1.68 -12.65
C LEU A 228 -25.18 3.00 -12.02
N ALA A 229 -26.44 3.16 -11.64
CA ALA A 229 -26.92 4.32 -10.89
C ALA A 229 -26.27 4.45 -9.50
N LYS A 230 -25.67 3.37 -8.97
CA LYS A 230 -24.94 3.38 -7.68
C LYS A 230 -23.48 3.84 -7.82
N LEU A 231 -22.94 3.92 -9.05
CA LEU A 231 -21.59 4.38 -9.30
C LEU A 231 -21.44 5.88 -9.01
N PRO A 232 -20.20 6.38 -8.81
CA PRO A 232 -19.94 7.80 -8.61
C PRO A 232 -20.51 8.68 -9.71
N GLU A 233 -20.80 9.94 -9.39
CA GLU A 233 -21.48 10.92 -10.27
C GLU A 233 -20.83 11.08 -11.65
N GLU A 234 -19.50 10.93 -11.74
CA GLU A 234 -18.76 10.97 -13.01
C GLU A 234 -19.24 9.93 -14.04
N TYR A 235 -19.82 8.81 -13.59
CA TYR A 235 -20.38 7.76 -14.44
C TYR A 235 -21.79 8.06 -14.92
N TRP A 236 -22.51 8.99 -14.31
CA TRP A 236 -23.88 9.33 -14.72
C TRP A 236 -23.90 9.99 -16.10
N LEU A 237 -22.90 10.83 -16.40
CA LEU A 237 -22.74 11.39 -17.74
C LEU A 237 -22.49 10.28 -18.77
N ARG A 238 -21.65 9.29 -18.44
CA ARG A 238 -21.41 8.13 -19.32
C ARG A 238 -22.68 7.31 -19.55
N LEU A 239 -23.48 7.10 -18.51
CA LEU A 239 -24.76 6.39 -18.60
C LEU A 239 -25.74 7.11 -19.54
N ARG A 240 -25.78 8.45 -19.47
CA ARG A 240 -26.60 9.29 -20.36
C ARG A 240 -26.07 9.27 -21.79
N ILE A 241 -24.76 9.35 -22.00
CA ILE A 241 -24.14 9.25 -23.33
C ILE A 241 -24.42 7.89 -23.97
N ALA A 242 -24.43 6.82 -23.18
CA ALA A 242 -24.83 5.48 -23.65
C ALA A 242 -26.34 5.36 -23.92
N GLU A 243 -27.15 6.36 -23.55
CA GLU A 243 -28.61 6.38 -23.60
C GLU A 243 -29.26 5.20 -22.84
N LEU A 244 -28.57 4.63 -21.83
CA LEU A 244 -29.10 3.50 -21.07
C LEU A 244 -30.21 3.93 -20.10
N ASP A 245 -30.09 5.13 -19.52
CA ASP A 245 -31.19 5.74 -18.74
C ASP A 245 -32.41 6.02 -19.61
N ASP A 246 -32.21 6.62 -20.79
CA ASP A 246 -33.27 6.85 -21.78
C ASP A 246 -33.95 5.53 -22.19
N LEU A 247 -33.17 4.47 -22.44
CA LEU A 247 -33.69 3.15 -22.75
C LEU A 247 -34.57 2.61 -21.63
N TYR A 248 -34.08 2.66 -20.38
CA TYR A 248 -34.83 2.25 -19.20
C TYR A 248 -36.16 3.01 -19.09
N HIS A 249 -36.13 4.33 -19.27
CA HIS A 249 -37.30 5.19 -19.22
C HIS A 249 -38.32 4.84 -20.33
N TYR A 250 -37.87 4.64 -21.58
CA TYR A 250 -38.78 4.25 -22.66
C TYR A 250 -39.38 2.86 -22.41
N MET A 251 -38.58 1.91 -21.91
CA MET A 251 -39.08 0.58 -21.56
C MET A 251 -40.13 0.62 -20.45
N ALA A 252 -39.88 1.40 -19.40
CA ALA A 252 -40.85 1.61 -18.33
C ALA A 252 -42.18 2.21 -18.84
N SER A 253 -42.10 3.15 -19.77
CA SER A 253 -43.29 3.75 -20.38
C SER A 253 -44.07 2.76 -21.25
N ILE A 254 -43.39 1.87 -21.98
CA ILE A 254 -44.03 0.88 -22.85
C ILE A 254 -44.64 -0.26 -22.03
N GLU A 255 -44.00 -0.63 -20.91
CA GLU A 255 -44.45 -1.71 -20.02
C GLU A 255 -45.91 -1.57 -19.58
N GLN A 256 -46.35 -0.33 -19.38
CA GLN A 256 -47.72 -0.01 -18.95
C GLN A 256 -48.79 -0.44 -19.96
N TYR A 257 -48.42 -0.62 -21.23
CA TYR A 257 -49.31 -1.04 -22.31
C TYR A 257 -49.14 -2.51 -22.69
N ILE A 258 -48.19 -3.21 -22.05
CA ILE A 258 -47.90 -4.62 -22.31
C ILE A 258 -48.81 -5.50 -21.44
N GLU A 259 -49.57 -6.37 -22.09
CA GLU A 259 -50.25 -7.48 -21.43
C GLU A 259 -49.33 -8.69 -21.40
N TRP A 260 -48.70 -8.90 -20.25
CA TRP A 260 -47.82 -10.04 -20.01
C TRP A 260 -48.62 -11.34 -19.87
N PRO A 261 -48.09 -12.47 -20.36
CA PRO A 261 -48.63 -13.79 -20.02
C PRO A 261 -48.63 -14.00 -18.52
N THR A 262 -49.61 -14.75 -18.01
CA THR A 262 -49.77 -15.04 -16.56
C THR A 262 -48.57 -15.69 -15.88
N GLU A 263 -47.68 -16.32 -16.66
CA GLU A 263 -46.49 -17.01 -16.17
C GLU A 263 -45.30 -16.08 -15.91
N ILE A 264 -45.37 -14.83 -16.38
CA ILE A 264 -44.27 -13.86 -16.30
C ILE A 264 -44.72 -12.69 -15.44
N GLU A 265 -44.00 -12.45 -14.35
CA GLU A 265 -44.26 -11.30 -13.49
C GLU A 265 -43.92 -10.00 -14.24
N PRO A 266 -44.82 -9.00 -14.22
CA PRO A 266 -44.49 -7.67 -14.71
C PRO A 266 -43.33 -7.07 -13.89
N PHE A 267 -42.36 -6.47 -14.57
CA PHE A 267 -41.16 -5.88 -13.96
C PHE A 267 -41.46 -4.64 -13.13
N LYS A 268 -42.61 -3.99 -13.39
CA LYS A 268 -43.12 -2.77 -12.74
C LYS A 268 -42.02 -1.71 -12.67
N LEU A 269 -41.36 -1.44 -13.80
CA LEU A 269 -40.34 -0.41 -13.87
C LEU A 269 -40.94 0.94 -13.47
N ARG A 270 -40.35 1.60 -12.47
CA ARG A 270 -40.82 2.90 -11.99
C ARG A 270 -39.98 4.02 -12.60
N GLU A 271 -40.65 5.01 -13.17
CA GLU A 271 -40.07 6.17 -13.88
C GLU A 271 -39.19 7.08 -12.99
N GLY A 272 -39.05 6.78 -11.69
CA GLY A 272 -38.21 7.51 -10.74
C GLY A 272 -37.28 6.65 -9.89
N GLU A 273 -37.15 5.34 -10.14
CA GLU A 273 -36.20 4.51 -9.37
C GLU A 273 -34.75 4.91 -9.65
N VAL A 274 -34.41 5.17 -10.91
CA VAL A 274 -33.07 5.61 -11.32
C VAL A 274 -32.80 7.03 -10.81
N TYR A 275 -33.72 7.97 -11.08
CA TYR A 275 -33.61 9.36 -10.64
C TYR A 275 -33.67 9.53 -9.12
N GLY A 276 -34.42 8.70 -8.41
CA GLY A 276 -34.49 8.71 -6.95
C GLY A 276 -33.17 8.27 -6.31
N GLU A 277 -32.47 7.30 -6.90
CA GLU A 277 -31.12 6.94 -6.45
C GLU A 277 -30.11 8.06 -6.75
N TRP A 278 -30.21 8.72 -7.91
CA TRP A 278 -29.38 9.90 -8.23
C TRP A 278 -29.61 11.04 -7.25
N GLU A 279 -30.88 11.35 -6.93
CA GLU A 279 -31.22 12.42 -6.00
C GLU A 279 -30.76 12.12 -4.56
N LYS A 280 -30.85 10.85 -4.12
CA LYS A 280 -30.33 10.41 -2.83
C LYS A 280 -28.80 10.55 -2.76
N GLN A 281 -28.07 10.12 -3.79
CA GLN A 281 -26.61 10.25 -3.82
C GLN A 281 -26.16 11.71 -3.91
N ALA A 282 -26.81 12.54 -4.74
CA ALA A 282 -26.52 13.96 -4.84
C ALA A 282 -26.75 14.68 -3.49
N LYS A 283 -27.85 14.38 -2.80
CA LYS A 283 -28.13 14.93 -1.45
C LYS A 283 -27.18 14.41 -0.38
N GLY A 284 -26.77 13.13 -0.46
CA GLY A 284 -25.79 12.54 0.44
C GLY A 284 -24.41 13.21 0.34
N ASN A 285 -23.95 13.46 -0.89
CA ASN A 285 -22.66 14.13 -1.15
C ASN A 285 -22.68 15.61 -0.71
N LEU A 286 -23.82 16.30 -0.84
CA LEU A 286 -23.99 17.68 -0.35
C LEU A 286 -23.98 17.78 1.19
N GLN A 287 -24.39 16.72 1.90
CA GLN A 287 -24.41 16.71 3.37
C GLN A 287 -23.06 16.30 3.98
N ASN A 288 -22.15 15.70 3.21
CA ASN A 288 -20.83 15.28 3.72
C ASN A 288 -19.70 15.55 2.72
N PRO A 289 -19.40 16.83 2.42
CA PRO A 289 -18.35 17.20 1.45
C PRO A 289 -16.94 16.83 1.90
N ALA A 290 -16.74 16.46 3.17
CA ALA A 290 -15.43 16.11 3.74
C ALA A 290 -15.01 14.65 3.51
N GLN A 291 -15.86 13.82 2.89
CA GLN A 291 -15.56 12.42 2.57
C GLN A 291 -15.38 12.14 1.08
N ASN A 292 -15.48 13.16 0.23
CA ASN A 292 -15.11 13.04 -1.18
C ASN A 292 -13.70 13.66 -1.33
N PRO A 293 -12.63 12.85 -1.33
CA PRO A 293 -11.27 13.33 -1.54
C PRO A 293 -11.06 13.91 -2.95
#